data_AF-A0A139N089-F1
#
_entry.id   AF-A0A139N089-F1
#
_cell.length_a   1.000
_cell.length_b   1.000
_cell.length_c   1.000
_cell.angle_alpha   90.00
_cell.angle_beta   90.00
_cell.angle_gamma   90.00
#
_symmetry.space_group_name_H-M   'P 1'
#
loop_
_entity.id
_entity.type
_entity.pdbx_description
1 polymer ?
#
loop_
_entity_poly.entity_id
_entity_poly.type
_entity_poly.pdbx_seq_one_letter_code
_entity_poly.pdbx_strand_id
1 'polypeptide(L)'
;MKDVTNNTLQNMMPILTPAKIEFDFDDFDKEIQKALSTFAEFEMSAENYGTIKENITVYKGLYDSLETRRKEISSNFKQPLDDFNNRFDKSLKPLEELIDKLRDGRDAIDEHERLLRVDIVRATFEEKSATAGIEKSTFEDRYDNYSLKKHFKTGKFELKKSALDEIDALVLAEFDALEELKANKQAIIDQANDYDLPADGYIRHLEDGKSLVDILKMMKSDRDAVILRKEQQEAQAKAEAERKAEIERLAQEQANANIKAIDAETGEILEDRANTQEAEENASDAPEFSSIEATSFDLRLTFPGGLQQAKLLKDWLDSNQIKFETLYEGKTEQELNGGIVSVFD
;
A
#
# COMPACT_ATOMS: atom_id res chain seq x y z
N MET A 1 23.96 -47.39 0.79
CA MET A 1 24.91 -46.41 0.24
C MET A 1 26.32 -46.93 0.45
N LYS A 2 27.23 -46.73 -0.52
CA LYS A 2 28.66 -46.86 -0.25
C LYS A 2 29.08 -45.68 0.62
N ASP A 3 29.90 -45.91 1.64
CA ASP A 3 30.55 -44.82 2.36
C ASP A 3 31.46 -44.08 1.39
N VAL A 4 31.21 -42.78 1.23
CA VAL A 4 31.97 -41.89 0.32
C VAL A 4 32.93 -40.99 1.11
N THR A 5 32.98 -41.13 2.44
CA THR A 5 33.79 -40.28 3.30
C THR A 5 35.25 -40.72 3.24
N ASN A 6 36.13 -39.87 2.71
CA ASN A 6 37.57 -40.12 2.75
C ASN A 6 38.18 -39.65 4.08
N ASN A 7 38.01 -40.44 5.14
CA ASN A 7 38.51 -40.14 6.49
C ASN A 7 40.05 -40.12 6.61
N THR A 8 40.80 -40.53 5.56
CA THR A 8 42.27 -40.56 5.62
C THR A 8 42.92 -39.17 5.72
N LEU A 9 42.21 -38.12 5.28
CA LEU A 9 42.68 -36.73 5.36
C LEU A 9 42.86 -36.24 6.81
N GLN A 10 42.12 -36.81 7.78
CA GLN A 10 42.24 -36.46 9.21
C GLN A 10 43.63 -36.76 9.77
N ASN A 11 44.39 -37.65 9.13
CA ASN A 11 45.73 -38.05 9.56
C ASN A 11 46.86 -37.27 8.85
N MET A 12 46.53 -36.35 7.93
CA MET A 12 47.51 -35.61 7.12
C MET A 12 47.86 -34.24 7.74
N MET A 13 48.23 -34.24 9.02
CA MET A 13 48.58 -33.01 9.73
C MET A 13 50.00 -32.52 9.37
N PRO A 14 50.20 -31.21 9.14
CA PRO A 14 51.54 -30.65 8.92
C PRO A 14 52.47 -30.92 10.10
N ILE A 15 53.73 -31.28 9.83
CA ILE A 15 54.76 -31.51 10.84
C ILE A 15 55.76 -30.36 10.81
N LEU A 16 56.01 -29.75 11.97
CA LEU A 16 57.06 -28.73 12.13
C LEU A 16 58.38 -29.38 12.55
N THR A 17 59.44 -29.14 11.79
CA THR A 17 60.82 -29.48 12.19
C THR A 17 61.63 -28.20 12.31
N PRO A 18 61.90 -27.67 13.52
CA PRO A 18 62.64 -26.44 13.70
C PRO A 18 64.12 -26.64 13.39
N ALA A 19 64.78 -25.67 12.73
CA ALA A 19 66.23 -25.71 12.53
C ALA A 19 66.98 -24.99 13.67
N LYS A 20 68.25 -25.36 13.86
CA LYS A 20 69.16 -24.83 14.90
C LYS A 20 70.12 -23.81 14.27
N ILE A 21 70.32 -22.67 14.95
CA ILE A 21 71.35 -21.67 14.60
C ILE A 21 72.44 -21.74 15.67
N GLU A 22 73.70 -21.81 15.25
CA GLU A 22 74.87 -21.81 16.14
C GLU A 22 75.78 -20.63 15.78
N PHE A 23 76.21 -19.88 16.80
CA PHE A 23 77.16 -18.78 16.69
C PHE A 23 77.92 -18.68 18.00
N ASP A 24 79.25 -18.62 17.93
CA ASP A 24 80.10 -18.50 19.12
C ASP A 24 80.19 -17.03 19.54
N PHE A 25 79.27 -16.62 20.40
CA PHE A 25 79.24 -15.25 20.93
C PHE A 25 80.42 -14.97 21.85
N ASP A 26 80.91 -15.97 22.58
CA ASP A 26 81.99 -15.78 23.56
C ASP A 26 83.31 -15.46 22.83
N ASP A 27 83.65 -16.22 21.79
CA ASP A 27 84.83 -15.94 20.97
C ASP A 27 84.63 -14.65 20.14
N PHE A 28 83.43 -14.41 19.60
CA PHE A 28 83.14 -13.17 18.87
C PHE A 28 83.34 -11.93 19.74
N ASP A 29 82.75 -11.89 20.93
CA ASP A 29 82.85 -10.76 21.86
C ASP A 29 84.30 -10.55 22.31
N LYS A 30 85.05 -11.63 22.52
CA LYS A 30 86.48 -11.57 22.85
C LYS A 30 87.30 -10.91 21.74
N GLU A 31 87.06 -11.24 20.47
CA GLU A 31 87.74 -10.58 19.35
C GLU A 31 87.32 -9.11 19.20
N ILE A 32 86.05 -8.77 19.43
CA ILE A 32 85.59 -7.38 19.47
C ILE A 32 86.30 -6.59 20.57
N GLN A 33 86.42 -7.15 21.77
CA GLN A 33 87.13 -6.49 22.87
C GLN A 33 88.61 -6.26 22.56
N LYS A 34 89.29 -7.21 21.90
CA LYS A 34 90.67 -7.02 21.43
C LYS A 34 90.79 -5.85 20.45
N ALA A 35 89.86 -5.76 19.49
CA ALA A 35 89.81 -4.64 18.55
C ALA A 35 89.60 -3.31 19.30
N LEU A 36 88.65 -3.26 20.23
CA LEU A 36 88.40 -2.07 21.05
C LEU A 36 89.61 -1.65 21.89
N SER A 37 90.29 -2.59 22.55
CA SER A 37 91.52 -2.30 23.32
C SER A 37 92.63 -1.77 22.44
N THR A 38 92.81 -2.33 21.23
CA THR A 38 93.80 -1.87 20.26
C THR A 38 93.55 -0.40 19.87
N PHE A 39 92.29 -0.02 19.64
CA PHE A 39 91.94 1.36 19.29
C PHE A 39 91.85 2.32 20.47
N ALA A 40 91.79 1.83 21.71
CA ALA A 40 91.85 2.67 22.90
C ALA A 40 93.24 3.30 23.09
N GLU A 41 94.29 2.57 22.71
CA GLU A 41 95.69 3.04 22.78
C GLU A 41 96.17 3.71 21.49
N PHE A 42 95.36 3.67 20.42
CA PHE A 42 95.69 4.22 19.11
C PHE A 42 95.39 5.73 19.01
N GLU A 43 96.37 6.52 18.58
CA GLU A 43 96.20 7.97 18.44
C GLU A 43 95.37 8.33 17.20
N MET A 44 94.21 8.95 17.42
CA MET A 44 93.31 9.45 16.37
C MET A 44 93.77 10.82 15.84
N SER A 45 94.82 10.83 15.02
CA SER A 45 95.43 12.05 14.47
C SER A 45 95.38 12.09 12.94
N ALA A 46 95.67 13.27 12.37
CA ALA A 46 95.75 13.46 10.93
C ALA A 46 96.89 12.64 10.29
N GLU A 47 97.99 12.42 11.02
CA GLU A 47 99.12 11.60 10.58
C GLU A 47 98.72 10.13 10.40
N ASN A 48 97.75 9.66 11.19
CA ASN A 48 97.21 8.30 11.16
C ASN A 48 95.95 8.15 10.28
N TYR A 49 95.54 9.19 9.55
CA TYR A 49 94.28 9.21 8.80
C TYR A 49 94.11 8.04 7.82
N GLY A 50 95.18 7.65 7.11
CA GLY A 50 95.15 6.51 6.18
C GLY A 50 94.75 5.21 6.89
N THR A 51 95.43 4.89 7.99
CA THR A 51 95.17 3.72 8.83
C THR A 51 93.75 3.72 9.40
N ILE A 52 93.25 4.87 9.85
CA ILE A 52 91.88 5.02 10.35
C ILE A 52 90.87 4.68 9.25
N LYS A 53 91.04 5.25 8.06
CA LYS A 53 90.15 5.03 6.91
C LYS A 53 90.14 3.57 6.46
N GLU A 54 91.31 2.93 6.43
CA GLU A 54 91.44 1.51 6.10
C GLU A 54 90.68 0.65 7.12
N ASN A 55 90.87 0.89 8.41
CA ASN A 55 90.19 0.11 9.46
C ASN A 55 88.67 0.31 9.48
N ILE A 56 88.17 1.54 9.22
CA ILE A 56 86.73 1.78 9.02
C ILE A 56 86.20 0.88 7.90
N THR A 57 86.94 0.80 6.79
CA THR A 57 86.54 -0.03 5.64
C THR A 57 86.49 -1.50 6.02
N VAL A 58 87.49 -1.99 6.75
CA VAL A 58 87.56 -3.39 7.22
C VAL A 58 86.40 -3.72 8.16
N TYR A 59 86.21 -2.96 9.25
CA TYR A 59 85.17 -3.25 10.24
C TYR A 59 83.76 -3.09 9.66
N LYS A 60 83.55 -2.11 8.77
CA LYS A 60 82.28 -1.98 8.06
C LYS A 60 82.02 -3.19 7.16
N GLY A 61 83.03 -3.66 6.42
CA GLY A 61 82.91 -4.87 5.60
C GLY A 61 82.55 -6.11 6.42
N LEU A 62 83.17 -6.28 7.59
CA LEU A 62 82.82 -7.35 8.53
C LEU A 62 81.38 -7.23 9.02
N TYR A 63 80.95 -6.05 9.46
CA TYR A 63 79.57 -5.80 9.88
C TYR A 63 78.56 -6.12 8.78
N ASP A 64 78.77 -5.60 7.57
CA ASP A 64 77.87 -5.83 6.43
C ASP A 64 77.79 -7.31 6.07
N SER A 65 78.89 -8.06 6.17
CA SER A 65 78.92 -9.50 5.92
C SER A 65 78.13 -10.30 6.95
N LEU A 66 78.25 -9.96 8.25
CA LEU A 66 77.50 -10.59 9.34
C LEU A 66 76.01 -10.31 9.22
N GLU A 67 75.65 -9.06 8.91
CA GLU A 67 74.25 -8.65 8.71
C GLU A 67 73.64 -9.30 7.46
N THR A 68 74.41 -9.44 6.38
CA THR A 68 73.99 -10.17 5.18
C THR A 68 73.73 -11.63 5.52
N ARG A 69 74.64 -12.27 6.25
CA ARG A 69 74.48 -13.67 6.66
C ARG A 69 73.27 -13.86 7.59
N ARG A 70 73.03 -12.93 8.52
CA ARG A 70 71.84 -12.92 9.39
C ARG A 70 70.55 -12.87 8.56
N LYS A 71 70.50 -12.01 7.54
CA LYS A 71 69.35 -11.88 6.64
C LYS A 71 69.14 -13.12 5.78
N GLU A 72 70.20 -13.71 5.23
CA GLU A 72 70.14 -14.97 4.49
C GLU A 72 69.57 -16.10 5.35
N ILE A 73 70.10 -16.26 6.58
CA ILE A 73 69.61 -17.24 7.55
C ILE A 73 68.12 -17.00 7.81
N SER A 74 67.70 -15.76 8.10
CA SER A 74 66.29 -15.42 8.33
C SER A 74 65.39 -15.74 7.13
N SER A 75 65.84 -15.45 5.91
CA SER A 75 65.10 -15.78 4.68
C SER A 75 64.90 -17.29 4.53
N ASN A 76 65.94 -18.09 4.79
CA ASN A 76 65.87 -19.55 4.71
C ASN A 76 64.85 -20.16 5.68
N PHE A 77 64.53 -19.49 6.78
CA PHE A 77 63.47 -19.92 7.70
C PHE A 77 62.08 -19.45 7.27
N LYS A 78 61.97 -18.25 6.68
CA LYS A 78 60.69 -17.67 6.26
C LYS A 78 60.15 -18.28 4.96
N GLN A 79 61.02 -18.48 3.97
CA GLN A 79 60.62 -18.97 2.65
C GLN A 79 59.91 -20.33 2.70
N PRO A 80 60.37 -21.35 3.47
CA PRO A 80 59.65 -22.61 3.58
C PRO A 80 58.23 -22.48 4.15
N LEU A 81 58.01 -21.55 5.08
CA LEU A 81 56.68 -21.28 5.64
C LEU A 81 55.78 -20.59 4.60
N ASP A 82 56.30 -19.58 3.90
CA ASP A 82 55.57 -18.88 2.84
C ASP A 82 55.20 -19.85 1.70
N ASP A 83 56.15 -20.69 1.27
CA ASP A 83 55.93 -21.73 0.25
C ASP A 83 54.93 -22.79 0.71
N PHE A 84 55.00 -23.23 1.97
CA PHE A 84 54.02 -24.15 2.55
C PHE A 84 52.62 -23.54 2.51
N ASN A 85 52.44 -22.32 3.02
CA ASN A 85 51.13 -21.64 3.05
C ASN A 85 50.55 -21.53 1.63
N ASN A 86 51.34 -21.04 0.68
CA ASN A 86 50.90 -20.90 -0.72
C ASN A 86 50.47 -22.24 -1.33
N ARG A 87 51.21 -23.33 -1.07
CA ARG A 87 50.87 -24.68 -1.56
C ARG A 87 49.67 -25.26 -0.84
N PHE A 88 49.58 -25.06 0.46
CA PHE A 88 48.51 -25.56 1.31
C PHE A 88 47.18 -24.90 0.93
N ASP A 89 47.14 -23.58 0.83
CA ASP A 89 45.97 -22.81 0.38
C ASP A 89 45.51 -23.28 -1.00
N LYS A 90 46.44 -23.47 -1.94
CA LYS A 90 46.12 -24.00 -3.28
C LYS A 90 45.57 -25.43 -3.20
N SER A 91 46.05 -26.25 -2.29
CA SER A 91 45.62 -27.64 -2.10
C SER A 91 44.28 -27.75 -1.37
N LEU A 92 43.89 -26.72 -0.60
CA LEU A 92 42.60 -26.63 0.07
C LEU A 92 41.45 -26.23 -0.87
N LYS A 93 41.73 -25.44 -1.91
CA LYS A 93 40.69 -24.97 -2.86
C LYS A 93 39.74 -26.06 -3.38
N PRO A 94 40.22 -27.24 -3.84
CA PRO A 94 39.31 -28.30 -4.30
C PRO A 94 38.40 -28.86 -3.19
N LEU A 95 38.85 -28.83 -1.93
CA LEU A 95 38.04 -29.25 -0.79
C LEU A 95 36.96 -28.21 -0.48
N GLU A 96 37.29 -26.91 -0.56
CA GLU A 96 36.31 -25.82 -0.44
C GLU A 96 35.23 -25.92 -1.53
N GLU A 97 35.64 -26.09 -2.79
CA GLU A 97 34.72 -26.28 -3.92
C GLU A 97 33.82 -27.53 -3.75
N LEU A 98 34.34 -28.60 -3.16
CA LEU A 98 33.55 -29.79 -2.86
C LEU A 98 32.53 -29.50 -1.75
N ILE A 99 32.93 -28.80 -0.68
CA ILE A 99 32.03 -28.41 0.41
C ILE A 99 30.89 -27.55 -0.12
N ASP A 100 31.18 -26.59 -1.00
CA ASP A 100 30.16 -25.72 -1.60
C ASP A 100 29.21 -26.52 -2.50
N LYS A 101 29.72 -27.41 -3.36
CA LYS A 101 28.86 -28.32 -4.16
C LYS A 101 27.96 -29.20 -3.30
N LEU A 102 28.45 -29.69 -2.16
CA LEU A 102 27.65 -30.48 -1.23
C LEU A 102 26.56 -29.63 -0.55
N ARG A 103 26.86 -28.37 -0.23
CA ARG A 103 25.86 -27.42 0.31
C ARG A 103 24.80 -27.09 -0.72
N ASP A 104 25.19 -26.77 -1.96
CA ASP A 104 24.27 -26.48 -3.05
C ASP A 104 23.35 -27.68 -3.32
N GLY A 105 23.90 -28.89 -3.35
CA GLY A 105 23.13 -30.13 -3.51
C GLY A 105 22.14 -30.36 -2.36
N ARG A 106 22.56 -30.13 -1.11
CA ARG A 106 21.67 -30.20 0.05
C ARG A 106 20.54 -29.17 -0.05
N ASP A 107 20.88 -27.91 -0.35
CA ASP A 107 19.91 -26.80 -0.37
C ASP A 107 18.90 -26.97 -1.50
N ALA A 108 19.33 -27.49 -2.66
CA ALA A 108 18.43 -27.85 -3.76
C ALA A 108 17.45 -28.98 -3.37
N ILE A 109 17.91 -29.98 -2.61
CA ILE A 109 17.04 -31.04 -2.10
C ILE A 109 16.05 -30.47 -1.08
N ASP A 110 16.52 -29.70 -0.10
CA ASP A 110 15.66 -29.10 0.94
C ASP A 110 14.58 -28.18 0.34
N GLU A 111 14.91 -27.40 -0.69
CA GLU A 111 13.95 -26.54 -1.40
C GLU A 111 12.96 -27.37 -2.24
N HIS A 112 13.43 -28.40 -2.95
CA HIS A 112 12.53 -29.30 -3.67
C HIS A 112 11.52 -29.97 -2.71
N GLU A 113 11.98 -30.45 -1.56
CA GLU A 113 11.08 -30.97 -0.54
C GLU A 113 10.13 -29.90 0.01
N ARG A 114 10.56 -28.63 0.12
CA ARG A 114 9.68 -27.53 0.54
C ARG A 114 8.56 -27.31 -0.46
N LEU A 115 8.88 -27.24 -1.75
CA LEU A 115 7.89 -27.06 -2.82
C LEU A 115 6.87 -28.19 -2.85
N LEU A 116 7.31 -29.45 -2.69
CA LEU A 116 6.40 -30.59 -2.58
C LEU A 116 5.44 -30.47 -1.39
N ARG A 117 5.93 -29.99 -0.23
CA ARG A 117 5.05 -29.74 0.94
C ARG A 117 4.05 -28.62 0.67
N VAL A 118 4.48 -27.53 0.03
CA VAL A 118 3.59 -26.42 -0.36
C VAL A 118 2.50 -26.92 -1.32
N ASP A 119 2.86 -27.70 -2.33
CA ASP A 119 1.91 -28.24 -3.30
C ASP A 119 0.85 -29.13 -2.63
N ILE A 120 1.24 -29.95 -1.64
CA ILE A 120 0.32 -30.79 -0.88
C ILE A 120 -0.62 -29.96 -0.02
N VAL A 121 -0.10 -28.94 0.67
CA VAL A 121 -0.90 -28.03 1.48
C VAL A 121 -1.89 -27.27 0.61
N ARG A 122 -1.44 -26.71 -0.52
CA ARG A 122 -2.29 -26.07 -1.52
C ARG A 122 -3.41 -27.01 -1.96
N ALA A 123 -3.06 -28.20 -2.44
CA ALA A 123 -4.06 -29.18 -2.89
C ALA A 123 -5.08 -29.53 -1.79
N THR A 124 -4.62 -29.66 -0.54
CA THR A 124 -5.49 -29.96 0.61
C THR A 124 -6.48 -28.82 0.88
N PHE A 125 -6.02 -27.57 0.90
CA PHE A 125 -6.90 -26.42 1.06
C PHE A 125 -7.86 -26.28 -0.12
N GLU A 126 -7.37 -26.37 -1.36
CA GLU A 126 -8.21 -26.25 -2.55
C GLU A 126 -9.30 -27.31 -2.63
N GLU A 127 -9.00 -28.56 -2.27
CA GLU A 127 -9.98 -29.66 -2.24
C GLU A 127 -11.08 -29.40 -1.20
N LYS A 128 -10.68 -29.00 0.00
CA LYS A 128 -11.62 -28.71 1.10
C LYS A 128 -12.45 -27.47 0.81
N SER A 129 -11.85 -26.39 0.32
CA SER A 129 -12.55 -25.19 -0.12
C SER A 129 -13.54 -25.49 -1.24
N ALA A 130 -13.14 -26.27 -2.26
CA ALA A 130 -14.04 -26.66 -3.34
C ALA A 130 -15.25 -27.47 -2.84
N THR A 131 -15.04 -28.35 -1.86
CA THR A 131 -16.12 -29.11 -1.22
C THR A 131 -17.08 -28.21 -0.44
N ALA A 132 -16.57 -27.15 0.19
CA ALA A 132 -17.36 -26.16 0.92
C ALA A 132 -17.94 -25.04 0.03
N GLY A 133 -17.64 -25.01 -1.28
CA GLY A 133 -18.06 -23.93 -2.17
C GLY A 133 -17.34 -22.59 -1.91
N ILE A 134 -16.17 -22.64 -1.28
CA ILE A 134 -15.30 -21.50 -0.98
C ILE A 134 -14.32 -21.31 -2.14
N GLU A 135 -13.93 -20.06 -2.42
CA GLU A 135 -12.92 -19.77 -3.44
C GLU A 135 -11.59 -20.47 -3.08
N LYS A 136 -10.96 -21.11 -4.07
CA LYS A 136 -9.74 -21.90 -3.87
C LYS A 136 -8.56 -21.10 -3.32
N SER A 137 -8.49 -19.83 -3.70
CA SER A 137 -7.44 -18.88 -3.32
C SER A 137 -7.60 -18.32 -1.90
N THR A 138 -8.74 -18.55 -1.23
CA THR A 138 -9.09 -17.93 0.06
C THR A 138 -8.02 -18.11 1.15
N PHE A 139 -7.29 -19.23 1.12
CA PHE A 139 -6.27 -19.59 2.12
C PHE A 139 -4.84 -19.57 1.58
N GLU A 140 -4.57 -18.90 0.45
CA GLU A 140 -3.22 -18.85 -0.14
C GLU A 140 -2.15 -18.32 0.84
N ASP A 141 -2.52 -17.37 1.68
CA ASP A 141 -1.66 -16.79 2.73
C ASP A 141 -1.25 -17.81 3.81
N ARG A 142 -1.94 -18.95 3.90
CA ARG A 142 -1.69 -20.01 4.89
C ARG A 142 -0.73 -21.09 4.40
N TYR A 143 -0.51 -21.21 3.09
CA TYR A 143 0.19 -22.37 2.52
C TYR A 143 1.60 -22.54 3.08
N ASP A 144 2.38 -21.45 3.17
CA ASP A 144 3.74 -21.52 3.69
C ASP A 144 3.80 -21.96 5.16
N ASN A 145 2.86 -21.50 5.99
CA ASN A 145 2.82 -21.85 7.41
C ASN A 145 2.56 -23.36 7.60
N TYR A 146 1.57 -23.88 6.87
CA TYR A 146 1.24 -25.31 6.92
C TYR A 146 2.25 -26.20 6.17
N SER A 147 3.11 -25.64 5.32
CA SER A 147 4.19 -26.36 4.62
C SER A 147 5.40 -26.72 5.51
N LEU A 148 5.44 -26.22 6.75
CA LEU A 148 6.54 -26.49 7.68
C LEU A 148 6.62 -27.98 8.04
N LYS A 149 7.85 -28.51 8.17
CA LYS A 149 8.12 -29.93 8.49
C LYS A 149 7.33 -30.43 9.73
N LYS A 150 7.01 -29.55 10.69
CA LYS A 150 6.22 -29.87 11.89
C LYS A 150 4.79 -30.38 11.60
N HIS A 151 4.18 -29.97 10.49
CA HIS A 151 2.81 -30.37 10.10
C HIS A 151 2.77 -31.69 9.32
N PHE A 152 3.93 -32.23 8.91
CA PHE A 152 4.03 -33.46 8.13
C PHE A 152 4.49 -34.63 8.99
N LYS A 153 4.07 -35.85 8.62
CA LYS A 153 4.58 -37.08 9.23
C LYS A 153 6.07 -37.22 8.92
N THR A 154 6.87 -37.66 9.89
CA THR A 154 8.32 -37.80 9.73
C THR A 154 8.67 -38.69 8.53
N GLY A 155 9.48 -38.16 7.61
CA GLY A 155 9.93 -38.89 6.41
C GLY A 155 8.85 -39.13 5.36
N LYS A 156 7.68 -38.47 5.46
CA LYS A 156 6.59 -38.61 4.50
C LYS A 156 6.02 -37.26 4.10
N PHE A 157 5.59 -37.18 2.85
CA PHE A 157 4.83 -36.08 2.30
C PHE A 157 3.33 -36.26 2.55
N GLU A 158 2.98 -36.43 3.83
CA GLU A 158 1.60 -36.59 4.29
C GLU A 158 1.38 -35.68 5.51
N LEU A 159 0.33 -34.88 5.48
CA LEU A 159 -0.06 -34.05 6.62
C LEU A 159 -0.42 -34.92 7.84
N LYS A 160 -0.07 -34.42 9.03
CA LYS A 160 -0.53 -34.98 10.30
C LYS A 160 -2.02 -34.72 10.47
N LYS A 161 -2.67 -35.59 11.23
CA LYS A 161 -4.08 -35.42 11.58
C LYS A 161 -4.36 -34.06 12.24
N SER A 162 -3.50 -33.62 13.17
CA SER A 162 -3.67 -32.31 13.81
C SER A 162 -3.66 -31.14 12.83
N ALA A 163 -2.81 -31.20 11.79
CA ALA A 163 -2.78 -30.16 10.75
C ALA A 163 -4.04 -30.22 9.88
N LEU A 164 -4.53 -31.42 9.55
CA LEU A 164 -5.78 -31.59 8.82
C LEU A 164 -6.97 -31.07 9.63
N ASP A 165 -7.05 -31.39 10.92
CA ASP A 165 -8.12 -30.92 11.81
C ASP A 165 -8.11 -29.38 11.93
N GLU A 166 -6.93 -28.73 11.97
CA GLU A 166 -6.81 -27.27 11.93
C GLU A 166 -7.27 -26.69 10.59
N ILE A 167 -6.88 -27.29 9.47
CA ILE A 167 -7.33 -26.86 8.14
C ILE A 167 -8.85 -26.99 8.03
N ASP A 168 -9.43 -28.09 8.51
CA ASP A 168 -10.88 -28.32 8.53
C ASP A 168 -11.61 -27.25 9.37
N ALA A 169 -11.05 -26.88 10.52
CA ALA A 169 -11.61 -25.80 11.34
C ALA A 169 -11.57 -24.44 10.64
N LEU A 170 -10.50 -24.13 9.90
CA LEU A 170 -10.39 -22.89 9.12
C LEU A 170 -11.42 -22.84 7.98
N VAL A 171 -11.53 -23.93 7.22
CA VAL A 171 -12.49 -24.04 6.12
C VAL A 171 -13.92 -23.94 6.64
N LEU A 172 -14.23 -24.58 7.77
CA LEU A 172 -15.56 -24.51 8.38
C LEU A 172 -15.89 -23.10 8.88
N ALA A 173 -14.94 -22.41 9.52
CA ALA A 173 -15.15 -21.03 9.99
C ALA A 173 -15.45 -20.06 8.82
N GLU A 174 -14.73 -20.22 7.70
CA GLU A 174 -14.96 -19.42 6.50
C GLU A 174 -16.30 -19.77 5.83
N PHE A 175 -16.66 -21.05 5.80
CA PHE A 175 -17.97 -21.50 5.32
C PHE A 175 -19.11 -20.86 6.14
N ASP A 176 -19.03 -20.92 7.47
CA ASP A 176 -20.03 -20.35 8.37
C ASP A 176 -20.15 -18.82 8.17
N ALA A 177 -19.02 -18.12 7.99
CA ALA A 177 -19.01 -16.68 7.71
C ALA A 177 -19.69 -16.34 6.37
N LEU A 178 -19.46 -17.14 5.32
CA LEU A 178 -20.11 -16.96 4.03
C LEU A 178 -21.60 -17.24 4.07
N GLU A 179 -22.03 -18.29 4.79
CA GLU A 179 -23.45 -18.57 4.99
C GLU A 179 -24.14 -17.48 5.81
N GLU A 180 -23.50 -16.96 6.86
CA GLU A 180 -24.00 -15.81 7.61
C GLU A 180 -24.13 -14.58 6.71
N LEU A 181 -23.13 -14.29 5.87
CA LEU A 181 -23.19 -13.18 4.92
C LEU A 181 -24.34 -13.35 3.93
N LYS A 182 -24.57 -14.56 3.39
CA LYS A 182 -25.70 -14.86 2.50
C LYS A 182 -27.04 -14.66 3.22
N ALA A 183 -27.18 -15.15 4.44
CA ALA A 183 -28.40 -14.98 5.25
C ALA A 183 -28.67 -13.50 5.53
N ASN A 184 -27.63 -12.74 5.88
CA ASN A 184 -27.73 -11.29 6.11
C ASN A 184 -28.15 -10.53 4.85
N LYS A 185 -27.58 -10.88 3.68
CA LYS A 185 -28.01 -10.32 2.38
C LYS A 185 -29.47 -10.63 2.09
N GLN A 186 -29.91 -11.86 2.33
CA GLN A 186 -31.31 -12.24 2.12
C GLN A 186 -32.24 -11.46 3.06
N ALA A 187 -31.90 -11.30 4.33
CA ALA A 187 -32.68 -10.51 5.28
C ALA A 187 -32.82 -9.04 4.84
N ILE A 188 -31.77 -8.46 4.27
CA ILE A 188 -31.82 -7.10 3.69
C ILE A 188 -32.76 -7.07 2.48
N ILE A 189 -32.68 -8.06 1.58
CA ILE A 189 -33.56 -8.12 0.40
C ILE A 189 -35.03 -8.23 0.83
N ASP A 190 -35.33 -9.13 1.78
CA ASP A 190 -36.69 -9.33 2.28
C ASP A 190 -37.23 -8.05 2.94
N GLN A 191 -36.42 -7.41 3.79
CA GLN A 191 -36.81 -6.16 4.45
C GLN A 191 -36.97 -4.98 3.46
N ALA A 192 -36.17 -4.95 2.39
CA ALA A 192 -36.22 -3.92 1.37
C ALA A 192 -37.52 -4.06 0.56
N ASN A 193 -37.88 -5.30 0.21
CA ASN A 193 -39.16 -5.61 -0.45
C ASN A 193 -40.35 -5.21 0.44
N ASP A 194 -40.30 -5.51 1.74
CA ASP A 194 -41.37 -5.12 2.69
C ASP A 194 -41.55 -3.59 2.81
N TYR A 195 -40.50 -2.82 2.53
CA TYR A 195 -40.53 -1.35 2.60
C TYR A 195 -40.67 -0.68 1.22
N ASP A 196 -40.80 -1.45 0.13
CA ASP A 196 -40.74 -0.96 -1.24
C ASP A 196 -39.49 -0.11 -1.53
N LEU A 197 -38.34 -0.51 -0.97
CA LEU A 197 -37.03 0.14 -1.11
C LEU A 197 -36.07 -0.71 -1.97
N PRO A 198 -35.09 -0.10 -2.67
CA PRO A 198 -34.06 -0.83 -3.40
C PRO A 198 -33.01 -1.45 -2.45
N ALA A 199 -32.72 -2.75 -2.61
CA ALA A 199 -31.82 -3.48 -1.71
C ALA A 199 -30.32 -3.22 -1.94
N ASP A 200 -29.89 -2.93 -3.19
CA ASP A 200 -28.48 -2.95 -3.60
C ASP A 200 -27.57 -2.03 -2.75
N GLY A 201 -28.07 -0.85 -2.38
CA GLY A 201 -27.32 0.10 -1.56
C GLY A 201 -27.05 -0.42 -0.15
N TYR A 202 -28.03 -1.11 0.43
CA TYR A 202 -27.92 -1.72 1.76
C TYR A 202 -27.03 -2.96 1.75
N ILE A 203 -27.09 -3.79 0.70
CA ILE A 203 -26.19 -4.94 0.51
C ILE A 203 -24.74 -4.47 0.44
N ARG A 204 -24.46 -3.39 -0.31
CA ARG A 204 -23.10 -2.84 -0.40
C ARG A 204 -22.58 -2.38 0.96
N HIS A 205 -23.44 -1.80 1.79
CA HIS A 205 -23.09 -1.45 3.17
C HIS A 205 -22.75 -2.67 4.04
N LEU A 206 -23.42 -3.80 3.83
CA LEU A 206 -23.08 -5.05 4.52
C LEU A 206 -21.71 -5.56 4.06
N GLU A 207 -21.42 -5.51 2.76
CA GLU A 207 -20.13 -5.89 2.18
C GLU A 207 -18.98 -4.99 2.63
N ASP A 208 -19.26 -3.69 2.86
CA ASP A 208 -18.33 -2.73 3.46
C ASP A 208 -18.14 -2.93 4.97
N GLY A 209 -18.80 -3.93 5.57
CA GLY A 209 -18.63 -4.33 6.97
C GLY A 209 -19.57 -3.67 7.97
N LYS A 210 -20.64 -2.99 7.54
CA LYS A 210 -21.69 -2.53 8.48
C LYS A 210 -22.49 -3.71 9.02
N SER A 211 -22.89 -3.63 10.29
CA SER A 211 -23.72 -4.66 10.91
C SER A 211 -25.12 -4.71 10.28
N LEU A 212 -25.71 -5.90 10.19
CA LEU A 212 -27.11 -6.06 9.74
C LEU A 212 -28.06 -5.18 10.55
N VAL A 213 -27.85 -5.07 11.86
CA VAL A 213 -28.69 -4.26 12.75
C VAL A 213 -28.67 -2.78 12.37
N ASP A 214 -27.51 -2.23 12.05
CA ASP A 214 -27.40 -0.82 11.67
C ASP A 214 -27.97 -0.55 10.28
N ILE A 215 -27.86 -1.52 9.38
CA ILE A 215 -28.50 -1.47 8.06
C ILE A 215 -30.02 -1.48 8.20
N LEU A 216 -30.59 -2.38 9.01
CA LEU A 216 -32.03 -2.44 9.24
C LEU A 216 -32.58 -1.15 9.87
N LYS A 217 -31.81 -0.48 10.74
CA LYS A 217 -32.17 0.85 11.25
C LYS A 217 -32.20 1.91 10.15
N MET A 218 -31.19 1.91 9.26
CA MET A 218 -31.13 2.82 8.13
C MET A 218 -32.34 2.65 7.20
N MET A 219 -32.67 1.40 6.85
CA MET A 219 -33.83 1.08 6.03
C MET A 219 -35.14 1.59 6.64
N LYS A 220 -35.29 1.45 7.96
CA LYS A 220 -36.46 1.97 8.68
C LYS A 220 -36.56 3.49 8.61
N SER A 221 -35.45 4.20 8.80
CA SER A 221 -35.42 5.66 8.68
C SER A 221 -35.74 6.13 7.25
N ASP A 222 -35.24 5.43 6.24
CA ASP A 222 -35.52 5.76 4.84
C ASP A 222 -37.00 5.52 4.51
N ARG A 223 -37.59 4.43 5.00
CA ARG A 223 -39.03 4.17 4.90
C ARG A 223 -39.85 5.27 5.55
N ASP A 224 -39.51 5.68 6.77
CA ASP A 224 -40.17 6.78 7.49
C ASP A 224 -40.14 8.08 6.67
N ALA A 225 -38.99 8.39 6.07
CA ALA A 225 -38.82 9.57 5.22
C ALA A 225 -39.64 9.49 3.92
N VAL A 226 -39.74 8.32 3.29
CA VAL A 226 -40.56 8.11 2.09
C VAL A 226 -42.04 8.30 2.40
N ILE A 227 -42.53 7.73 3.50
CA ILE A 227 -43.92 7.88 3.94
C ILE A 227 -44.22 9.36 4.19
N LEU A 228 -43.37 10.05 4.96
CA LEU A 228 -43.55 11.47 5.27
C LEU A 228 -43.57 12.35 4.01
N ARG A 229 -42.69 12.08 3.03
CA ARG A 229 -42.70 12.81 1.75
C ARG A 229 -43.97 12.57 0.95
N LYS A 230 -44.48 11.33 0.91
CA LYS A 230 -45.71 11.00 0.21
C LYS A 230 -46.92 11.70 0.85
N GLU A 231 -47.02 11.67 2.17
CA GLU A 231 -48.08 12.38 2.92
C GLU A 231 -48.03 13.90 2.67
N GLN A 232 -46.83 14.50 2.64
CA GLN A 232 -46.66 15.92 2.32
C GLN A 232 -47.10 16.25 0.88
N GLN A 233 -46.74 15.40 -0.10
CA GLN A 233 -47.14 15.58 -1.50
C GLN A 233 -48.65 15.44 -1.69
N GLU A 234 -49.28 14.46 -1.03
CA GLU A 234 -50.74 14.27 -1.08
C GLU A 234 -51.47 15.46 -0.43
N ALA A 235 -50.97 15.98 0.69
CA ALA A 235 -51.51 17.18 1.34
C ALA A 235 -51.39 18.43 0.45
N GLN A 236 -50.23 18.63 -0.18
CA GLN A 236 -50.01 19.73 -1.13
C GLN A 236 -50.93 19.63 -2.35
N ALA A 237 -51.01 18.45 -2.97
CA ALA A 237 -51.87 18.22 -4.13
C ALA A 237 -53.36 18.46 -3.80
N LYS A 238 -53.80 18.09 -2.58
CA LYS A 238 -55.18 18.36 -2.13
C LYS A 238 -55.42 19.86 -1.92
N ALA A 239 -54.49 20.56 -1.29
CA ALA A 239 -54.59 22.01 -1.10
C ALA A 239 -54.61 22.78 -2.43
N GLU A 240 -53.78 22.36 -3.41
CA GLU A 240 -53.79 22.93 -4.76
C GLU A 240 -55.08 22.63 -5.51
N ALA A 241 -55.63 21.43 -5.38
CA ALA A 241 -56.91 21.06 -6.00
C ALA A 241 -58.07 21.88 -5.41
N GLU A 242 -58.10 22.08 -4.08
CA GLU A 242 -59.09 22.93 -3.41
C GLU A 242 -58.96 24.40 -3.84
N ARG A 243 -57.73 24.94 -3.95
CA ARG A 243 -57.51 26.29 -4.50
C ARG A 243 -58.01 26.42 -5.93
N LYS A 244 -57.69 25.45 -6.81
CA LYS A 244 -58.17 25.46 -8.21
C LYS A 244 -59.69 25.39 -8.32
N ALA A 245 -60.34 24.57 -7.50
CA ALA A 245 -61.80 24.46 -7.49
C ALA A 245 -62.48 25.76 -7.03
N GLU A 246 -61.89 26.47 -6.06
CA GLU A 246 -62.42 27.76 -5.60
C GLU A 246 -62.23 28.87 -6.65
N ILE A 247 -61.09 28.90 -7.35
CA ILE A 247 -60.88 29.82 -8.49
C ILE A 247 -61.90 29.55 -9.60
N GLU A 248 -62.17 28.29 -9.92
CA GLU A 248 -63.16 27.91 -10.94
C GLU A 248 -64.59 28.29 -10.52
N ARG A 249 -64.96 28.11 -9.24
CA ARG A 249 -66.24 28.57 -8.68
C ARG A 249 -66.39 30.07 -8.79
N LEU A 250 -65.37 30.85 -8.41
CA LEU A 250 -65.35 32.31 -8.52
C LEU A 250 -65.46 32.76 -9.99
N ALA A 251 -64.76 32.11 -10.91
CA ALA A 251 -64.86 32.40 -12.34
C ALA A 251 -66.28 32.12 -12.90
N GLN A 252 -66.93 31.06 -12.41
CA GLN A 252 -68.29 30.69 -12.84
C GLN A 252 -69.37 31.57 -12.21
N GLU A 253 -69.17 32.02 -10.98
CA GLU A 253 -70.00 33.06 -10.33
C GLU A 253 -69.86 34.41 -11.05
N GLN A 254 -68.66 34.81 -11.47
CA GLN A 254 -68.43 36.01 -12.30
C GLN A 254 -69.05 35.90 -13.69
N ALA A 255 -68.98 34.72 -14.33
CA ALA A 255 -69.62 34.48 -15.62
C ALA A 255 -71.17 34.54 -15.53
N ASN A 256 -71.76 34.09 -14.43
CA ASN A 256 -73.20 34.17 -14.19
C ASN A 256 -73.67 35.56 -13.69
N ALA A 257 -72.80 36.35 -13.05
CA ALA A 257 -73.10 37.73 -12.65
C ALA A 257 -73.19 38.71 -13.84
N ASN A 258 -72.66 38.33 -15.01
CA ASN A 258 -72.69 39.15 -16.23
C ASN A 258 -73.94 38.95 -17.12
N ILE A 259 -75.00 38.31 -16.62
CA ILE A 259 -76.29 38.22 -17.32
C ILE A 259 -77.42 38.77 -16.45
N LYS A 260 -77.54 40.10 -16.34
CA LYS A 260 -78.81 40.83 -16.15
C LYS A 260 -78.71 42.29 -16.62
N ALA A 261 -79.17 42.56 -17.85
CA ALA A 261 -80.20 43.55 -18.20
C ALA A 261 -80.27 43.70 -19.73
N ILE A 262 -81.44 43.44 -20.30
CA ILE A 262 -81.80 43.66 -21.71
C ILE A 262 -82.55 45.00 -21.79
N ASP A 263 -82.33 45.79 -22.84
CA ASP A 263 -83.40 46.56 -23.50
C ASP A 263 -83.14 46.65 -25.02
N ALA A 264 -84.21 46.61 -25.81
CA ALA A 264 -84.27 46.28 -27.23
C ALA A 264 -84.79 47.42 -28.14
N GLU A 265 -84.80 48.71 -27.73
CA GLU A 265 -85.31 49.76 -28.64
C GLU A 265 -84.54 51.10 -28.71
N THR A 266 -83.63 51.45 -27.80
CA THR A 266 -82.85 52.69 -27.93
C THR A 266 -81.45 52.51 -27.39
N GLY A 267 -80.46 52.44 -28.29
CA GLY A 267 -79.06 52.19 -27.96
C GLY A 267 -78.35 53.38 -27.33
N GLU A 268 -78.62 53.67 -26.04
CA GLU A 268 -77.77 54.51 -25.19
C GLU A 268 -78.17 54.45 -23.69
N ILE A 269 -77.22 54.20 -22.79
CA ILE A 269 -77.05 54.76 -21.42
C ILE A 269 -75.53 54.63 -21.09
N LEU A 270 -74.73 55.71 -21.10
CA LEU A 270 -74.46 56.71 -20.03
C LEU A 270 -73.81 56.08 -18.77
N GLU A 271 -72.48 56.19 -18.63
CA GLU A 271 -71.79 57.20 -17.80
C GLU A 271 -72.17 57.15 -16.30
N ASP A 272 -71.31 57.27 -15.31
CA ASP A 272 -69.85 57.25 -15.16
C ASP A 272 -69.64 57.41 -13.64
N ARG A 273 -68.82 56.59 -12.97
CA ARG A 273 -67.90 57.08 -11.91
C ARG A 273 -66.96 56.02 -11.37
N ALA A 274 -65.69 56.44 -11.33
CA ALA A 274 -64.52 55.82 -10.70
C ALA A 274 -64.04 54.55 -11.43
N ASN A 275 -62.78 54.38 -11.77
CA ASN A 275 -61.56 54.82 -11.10
C ASN A 275 -60.45 54.78 -12.16
N THR A 276 -59.59 55.79 -12.24
CA THR A 276 -58.47 55.79 -13.19
C THR A 276 -57.48 54.69 -12.82
N GLN A 277 -57.13 53.90 -13.84
CA GLN A 277 -56.24 52.76 -13.82
C GLN A 277 -54.81 53.13 -13.41
N GLU A 278 -54.24 52.37 -12.48
CA GLU A 278 -52.88 51.86 -12.64
C GLU A 278 -52.99 50.34 -12.80
N ALA A 279 -52.37 49.84 -13.86
CA ALA A 279 -52.31 48.43 -14.17
C ALA A 279 -51.23 47.79 -13.29
N GLU A 280 -51.60 46.80 -12.49
CA GLU A 280 -50.66 45.79 -12.02
C GLU A 280 -51.27 44.41 -12.19
N GLU A 281 -50.54 43.58 -12.92
CA GLU A 281 -50.77 42.17 -13.16
C GLU A 281 -50.85 41.44 -11.82
N ASN A 282 -51.99 40.80 -11.54
CA ASN A 282 -52.06 39.88 -10.42
C ASN A 282 -51.27 38.61 -10.75
N ALA A 283 -50.22 38.43 -9.96
CA ALA A 283 -49.30 37.33 -9.96
C ALA A 283 -49.99 35.97 -9.74
N SER A 284 -49.49 35.00 -10.49
CA SER A 284 -49.65 33.56 -10.26
C SER A 284 -49.16 33.18 -8.85
N ASP A 285 -49.97 32.39 -8.12
CA ASP A 285 -49.65 31.75 -6.84
C ASP A 285 -48.40 30.86 -6.97
N ALA A 286 -47.22 31.44 -6.74
CA ALA A 286 -46.02 30.71 -6.34
C ALA A 286 -45.97 30.68 -4.79
N PRO A 287 -45.31 29.69 -4.17
CA PRO A 287 -45.20 29.63 -2.71
C PRO A 287 -44.49 30.90 -2.19
N GLU A 288 -45.20 31.71 -1.40
CA GLU A 288 -44.58 32.81 -0.65
C GLU A 288 -43.67 32.23 0.42
N PHE A 289 -42.35 32.25 0.18
CA PHE A 289 -41.36 32.09 1.22
C PHE A 289 -41.35 33.37 2.06
N SER A 290 -42.09 33.36 3.17
CA SER A 290 -42.13 34.47 4.12
C SER A 290 -40.73 34.75 4.67
N SER A 291 -40.14 35.87 4.23
CA SER A 291 -39.05 36.62 4.85
C SER A 291 -38.13 35.84 5.81
N ILE A 292 -37.21 35.06 5.23
CA ILE A 292 -35.95 34.70 5.85
C ILE A 292 -34.88 35.48 5.07
N GLU A 293 -33.95 36.12 5.77
CA GLU A 293 -32.88 36.92 5.17
C GLU A 293 -32.28 36.23 3.93
N ALA A 294 -32.18 36.95 2.81
CA ALA A 294 -31.67 36.41 1.56
C ALA A 294 -30.27 35.83 1.79
N THR A 295 -30.15 34.50 1.73
CA THR A 295 -28.90 33.78 1.99
C THR A 295 -28.31 33.33 0.67
N SER A 296 -27.05 33.70 0.42
CA SER A 296 -26.32 33.34 -0.80
C SER A 296 -25.25 32.29 -0.49
N PHE A 297 -25.02 31.35 -1.39
CA PHE A 297 -24.04 30.27 -1.25
C PHE A 297 -23.20 30.13 -2.52
N ASP A 298 -21.87 30.01 -2.36
CA ASP A 298 -20.96 29.70 -3.48
C ASP A 298 -21.00 28.20 -3.79
N LEU A 299 -21.52 27.86 -4.96
CA LEU A 299 -21.71 26.47 -5.38
C LEU A 299 -20.82 26.15 -6.59
N ARG A 300 -19.99 25.12 -6.47
CA ARG A 300 -19.26 24.55 -7.61
C ARG A 300 -20.01 23.34 -8.16
N LEU A 301 -20.58 23.51 -9.34
CA LEU A 301 -21.32 22.45 -10.05
C LEU A 301 -20.48 21.91 -11.20
N THR A 302 -20.44 20.59 -11.34
CA THR A 302 -19.83 19.90 -12.50
C THR A 302 -20.94 19.15 -13.20
N PHE A 303 -21.13 19.36 -14.50
CA PHE A 303 -22.17 18.73 -15.31
C PHE A 303 -21.57 17.63 -16.20
N PRO A 304 -21.64 16.34 -15.79
CA PRO A 304 -21.09 15.25 -16.58
C PRO A 304 -21.79 15.09 -17.94
N GLY A 305 -23.05 15.54 -18.05
CA GLY A 305 -23.84 15.57 -19.28
C GLY A 305 -23.58 16.79 -20.17
N GLY A 306 -22.59 17.62 -19.84
CA GLY A 306 -22.22 18.79 -20.63
C GLY A 306 -23.28 19.90 -20.67
N LEU A 307 -23.20 20.75 -21.70
CA LEU A 307 -23.96 22.01 -21.80
C LEU A 307 -25.49 21.83 -21.76
N GLN A 308 -26.02 20.74 -22.31
CA GLN A 308 -27.47 20.48 -22.33
C GLN A 308 -28.03 20.25 -20.92
N GLN A 309 -27.27 19.56 -20.07
CA GLN A 309 -27.64 19.34 -18.67
C GLN A 309 -27.61 20.66 -17.88
N ALA A 310 -26.66 21.54 -18.20
CA ALA A 310 -26.59 22.87 -17.61
C ALA A 310 -27.80 23.73 -18.01
N LYS A 311 -28.19 23.76 -19.29
CA LYS A 311 -29.37 24.52 -19.76
C LYS A 311 -30.68 24.06 -19.08
N LEU A 312 -30.87 22.75 -18.90
CA LEU A 312 -32.02 22.22 -18.15
C LEU A 312 -32.07 22.69 -16.70
N LEU A 313 -30.92 22.78 -16.02
CA LEU A 313 -30.88 23.31 -14.65
C LEU A 313 -31.20 24.81 -14.62
N LYS A 314 -30.70 25.57 -15.59
CA LYS A 314 -30.99 27.01 -15.72
C LYS A 314 -32.50 27.26 -15.83
N ASP A 315 -33.16 26.58 -16.76
CA ASP A 315 -34.60 26.73 -16.99
C ASP A 315 -35.40 26.39 -15.71
N TRP A 316 -34.94 25.40 -14.95
CA TRP A 316 -35.54 25.04 -13.66
C TRP A 316 -35.33 26.14 -12.60
N LEU A 317 -34.14 26.73 -12.48
CA LEU A 317 -33.86 27.80 -11.52
C LEU A 317 -34.69 29.06 -11.82
N ASP A 318 -34.75 29.47 -13.09
CA ASP A 318 -35.53 30.61 -13.54
C ASP A 318 -37.03 30.41 -13.28
N SER A 319 -37.55 29.21 -13.55
CA SER A 319 -38.95 28.86 -13.28
C SER A 319 -39.32 28.87 -11.79
N ASN A 320 -38.34 28.71 -10.90
CA ASN A 320 -38.52 28.74 -9.46
C ASN A 320 -38.12 30.10 -8.82
N GLN A 321 -37.89 31.14 -9.64
CA GLN A 321 -37.51 32.49 -9.20
C GLN A 321 -36.23 32.51 -8.35
N ILE A 322 -35.35 31.50 -8.54
CA ILE A 322 -34.07 31.42 -7.85
C ILE A 322 -33.06 32.24 -8.63
N LYS A 323 -32.58 33.32 -8.02
CA LYS A 323 -31.51 34.14 -8.61
C LYS A 323 -30.19 33.40 -8.48
N PHE A 324 -29.45 33.30 -9.58
CA PHE A 324 -28.11 32.74 -9.61
C PHE A 324 -27.19 33.62 -10.44
N GLU A 325 -25.90 33.51 -10.19
CA GLU A 325 -24.85 34.14 -10.98
C GLU A 325 -23.78 33.11 -11.32
N THR A 326 -23.21 33.21 -12.51
CA THR A 326 -22.08 32.38 -12.92
C THR A 326 -20.78 33.10 -12.66
N LEU A 327 -19.91 32.47 -11.87
CA LEU A 327 -18.57 32.96 -11.59
C LEU A 327 -17.55 32.25 -12.48
N TYR A 328 -16.71 33.01 -13.18
CA TYR A 328 -15.60 32.50 -13.98
C TYR A 328 -14.30 32.78 -13.23
N GLU A 329 -13.58 31.73 -12.87
CA GLU A 329 -12.37 31.83 -12.03
C GLU A 329 -12.59 32.65 -10.73
N GLY A 330 -13.81 32.61 -10.19
CA GLY A 330 -14.18 33.34 -8.96
C GLY A 330 -14.54 34.81 -9.14
N LYS A 331 -14.85 35.27 -10.37
CA LYS A 331 -15.33 36.64 -10.66
C LYS A 331 -16.63 36.61 -11.48
N THR A 332 -17.48 37.61 -11.27
CA THR A 332 -18.74 37.79 -12.01
C THR A 332 -18.50 38.26 -13.44
N GLU A 333 -19.47 38.05 -14.35
CA GLU A 333 -19.39 38.53 -15.74
C GLU A 333 -19.23 40.06 -15.83
N GLN A 334 -19.79 40.81 -14.88
CA GLN A 334 -19.67 42.27 -14.83
C GLN A 334 -18.25 42.73 -14.41
N GLU A 335 -17.53 41.92 -13.63
CA GLU A 335 -16.14 42.22 -13.21
C GLU A 335 -15.12 41.89 -14.31
N LEU A 336 -15.50 41.07 -15.28
CA LEU A 336 -14.68 40.67 -16.42
C LEU A 336 -15.05 41.50 -17.66
N ASN A 337 -14.74 42.80 -17.62
CA ASN A 337 -14.88 43.70 -18.77
C ASN A 337 -14.02 43.23 -19.96
N GLY A 338 -14.58 42.39 -20.82
CA GLY A 338 -13.98 42.04 -22.11
C GLY A 338 -14.11 40.57 -22.52
N GLY A 339 -15.35 40.14 -22.79
CA GLY A 339 -15.63 39.08 -23.75
C GLY A 339 -15.38 37.65 -23.29
N ILE A 340 -16.31 37.10 -22.51
CA ILE A 340 -16.61 35.66 -22.47
C ILE A 340 -18.12 35.51 -22.56
N VAL A 341 -18.58 34.62 -23.43
CA VAL A 341 -19.99 34.27 -23.67
C VAL A 341 -20.52 33.49 -22.46
N SER A 342 -21.75 33.79 -22.02
CA SER A 342 -22.39 33.12 -20.89
C SER A 342 -22.26 31.59 -20.98
N VAL A 343 -22.02 30.88 -19.87
CA VAL A 343 -21.96 29.40 -19.82
C VAL A 343 -23.25 28.78 -20.39
N PHE A 344 -24.33 29.56 -20.48
CA PHE A 344 -25.63 29.12 -20.97
C PHE A 344 -26.03 29.64 -22.35
N ASP A 345 -25.26 30.52 -22.98
CA ASP A 345 -25.52 31.01 -24.34
C ASP A 345 -25.06 29.99 -25.39
#